data_AF-A0A6I5NHL7-F1
#
_entry.id   AF-A0A6I5NHL7-F1
#
_cell.length_a   1.000
_cell.length_b   1.000
_cell.length_c   1.000
_cell.angle_alpha   90.00
_cell.angle_beta   90.00
_cell.angle_gamma   90.00
#
_symmetry.space_group_name_H-M   'P 1'
#
loop_
_entity.id
_entity.type
_entity.pdbx_description
1 polymer ?
#
loop_
_entity_poly.entity_id
_entity_poly.type
_entity_poly.pdbx_seq_one_letter_code
_entity_poly.pdbx_strand_id
1 'polypeptide(L)'
;MKQLAITITAHSPLAIGRKKPGGSVSEVEQYIPGSVLRGAIASQILSLAETPPEPDNPNDDFTQLFTSAQPAIFCNAYSAIAQTSSDTYQRTEASTWVIPATAVSAKANPGFQVTDGGGVFDTLIDRFCAERAGYPYEPTPPDADAAGNDQVEPFSGFYSCWNEQRCPHRVDTRLLTRVGINRKRAVAEDQILYSVAVINESFQTNTRQQPPEWEPMAFRGYIRVANDELADRMAAFINARSRTLRLGSSGSRGLGKVTLEVQDAALPSDLNSRIDRFNAALNQRWQTLWSLLSPTDLEDRTYFTLDLQSDAILTDQWRRTITISPEMLQRIEQAPSDDSLQLHATYSSYGYRSGWNAAWGLMKDQALVTQKGSVYLLSTTRREAWLEALTQLETLGIGDRTAEGYGQVRVCHEFHQIMREELA
;
A
#
# COMPACT_ATOMS: atom_id res chain seq x y z
N MET A 1 16.50 12.70 5.46
CA MET A 1 15.92 11.37 5.60
C MET A 1 16.33 10.56 4.39
N LYS A 2 17.02 9.44 4.60
CA LYS A 2 17.47 8.51 3.56
C LYS A 2 16.43 7.40 3.36
N GLN A 3 16.21 7.00 2.11
CA GLN A 3 15.30 5.89 1.76
C GLN A 3 16.10 4.68 1.30
N LEU A 4 15.75 3.52 1.84
CA LEU A 4 16.33 2.23 1.52
C LEU A 4 15.24 1.37 0.86
N ALA A 5 15.46 0.91 -0.36
CA ALA A 5 14.59 -0.09 -0.98
C ALA A 5 14.93 -1.47 -0.42
N ILE A 6 13.90 -2.20 0.02
CA ILE A 6 14.03 -3.56 0.51
C ILE A 6 13.32 -4.53 -0.44
N THR A 7 14.04 -5.56 -0.85
CA THR A 7 13.54 -6.68 -1.63
C THR A 7 13.51 -7.92 -0.75
N ILE A 8 12.36 -8.61 -0.73
CA ILE A 8 12.08 -9.76 0.14
C ILE A 8 11.74 -10.94 -0.75
N THR A 9 12.58 -11.97 -0.76
CA THR A 9 12.32 -13.21 -1.51
C THR A 9 11.90 -14.31 -0.55
N ALA A 10 10.75 -14.94 -0.79
CA ALA A 10 10.23 -16.01 0.04
C ALA A 10 10.88 -17.36 -0.30
N HIS A 11 11.29 -18.11 0.73
CA HIS A 11 11.84 -19.48 0.61
C HIS A 11 10.99 -20.53 1.33
N SER A 12 9.91 -20.09 1.98
CA SER A 12 8.92 -20.94 2.61
C SER A 12 7.62 -20.14 2.77
N PRO A 13 6.47 -20.79 2.98
CA PRO A 13 5.20 -20.08 3.04
C PRO A 13 5.18 -19.03 4.16
N LEU A 14 4.57 -17.88 3.90
CA LEU A 14 4.53 -16.75 4.84
C LEU A 14 3.17 -16.68 5.54
N ALA A 15 3.16 -16.92 6.85
CA ALA A 15 1.94 -16.84 7.67
C ALA A 15 1.77 -15.43 8.26
N ILE A 16 1.29 -14.51 7.43
CA ILE A 16 1.10 -13.09 7.77
C ILE A 16 -0.39 -12.82 7.96
N GLY A 17 -0.85 -12.81 9.22
CA GLY A 17 -2.26 -12.69 9.53
C GLY A 17 -2.76 -11.24 9.61
N ARG A 18 -3.99 -11.01 9.15
CA ARG A 18 -4.72 -9.73 9.27
C ARG A 18 -5.23 -9.46 10.69
N LYS A 19 -5.70 -10.53 11.32
CA LYS A 19 -6.19 -10.62 12.69
C LYS A 19 -5.81 -12.00 13.21
N LYS A 20 -5.60 -12.16 14.52
CA LYS A 20 -5.54 -13.51 15.08
C LYS A 20 -6.94 -14.13 14.95
N PRO A 21 -7.06 -15.38 14.48
CA PRO A 21 -8.38 -15.97 14.29
C PRO A 21 -9.09 -16.16 15.63
N GLY A 22 -10.37 -15.80 15.67
CA GLY A 22 -11.29 -16.18 16.76
C GLY A 22 -11.76 -17.64 16.67
N GLY A 23 -11.32 -18.37 15.64
CA GLY A 23 -11.66 -19.77 15.35
C GLY A 23 -10.53 -20.53 14.62
N SER A 24 -10.85 -21.58 13.88
CA SER A 24 -9.85 -22.51 13.29
C SER A 24 -9.20 -22.04 11.98
N VAL A 25 -9.62 -20.90 11.42
CA VAL A 25 -9.14 -20.37 10.12
C VAL A 25 -8.57 -18.98 10.30
N SER A 26 -7.29 -18.79 9.98
CA SER A 26 -6.63 -17.47 9.92
C SER A 26 -6.77 -16.86 8.54
N GLU A 27 -7.16 -15.59 8.44
CA GLU A 27 -6.98 -14.79 7.22
C GLU A 27 -5.49 -14.48 7.02
N VAL A 28 -5.07 -14.33 5.76
CA VAL A 28 -3.69 -13.96 5.38
C VAL A 28 -3.71 -12.67 4.57
N GLU A 29 -2.75 -11.78 4.83
CA GLU A 29 -2.51 -10.61 3.99
C GLU A 29 -1.93 -11.03 2.63
N GLN A 30 -2.15 -10.21 1.61
CA GLN A 30 -1.54 -10.37 0.28
C GLN A 30 -0.29 -9.49 0.10
N TYR A 31 0.29 -9.01 1.20
CA TYR A 31 1.49 -8.18 1.23
C TYR A 31 2.18 -8.36 2.58
N ILE A 32 3.38 -7.81 2.74
CA ILE A 32 4.14 -7.85 3.99
C ILE A 32 3.99 -6.48 4.68
N PRO A 33 3.27 -6.40 5.82
CA PRO A 33 3.11 -5.15 6.53
C PRO A 33 4.45 -4.61 7.07
N GLY A 34 4.59 -3.29 7.09
CA GLY A 34 5.73 -2.61 7.68
C GLY A 34 6.00 -3.02 9.14
N SER A 35 4.94 -3.20 9.92
CA SER A 35 5.00 -3.71 11.29
C SER A 35 5.66 -5.08 11.43
N VAL A 36 5.53 -5.96 10.43
CA VAL A 36 6.16 -7.29 10.40
C VAL A 36 7.65 -7.15 10.14
N LEU A 37 8.05 -6.29 9.20
CA LEU A 37 9.47 -5.98 8.93
C LEU A 37 10.13 -5.34 10.14
N ARG A 38 9.50 -4.29 10.68
CA ARG A 38 9.95 -3.60 11.89
C ARG A 38 10.17 -4.56 13.04
N GLY A 39 9.19 -5.44 13.30
CA GLY A 39 9.26 -6.43 14.38
C GLY A 39 10.35 -7.48 14.16
N ALA A 40 10.50 -8.00 12.94
CA ALA A 40 11.52 -9.00 12.63
C ALA A 40 12.95 -8.44 12.77
N ILE A 41 13.19 -7.23 12.24
CA ILE A 41 14.50 -6.57 12.33
C ILE A 41 14.81 -6.19 13.78
N ALA A 42 13.86 -5.59 14.50
CA ALA A 42 14.04 -5.26 15.92
C ALA A 42 14.36 -6.51 16.76
N SER A 43 13.58 -7.60 16.58
CA SER A 43 13.80 -8.87 17.27
C SER A 43 15.19 -9.44 17.01
N GLN A 44 15.68 -9.34 15.77
CA GLN A 44 17.00 -9.83 15.41
C GLN A 44 18.10 -8.99 16.05
N ILE A 45 17.98 -7.66 16.06
CA ILE A 45 18.94 -6.77 16.72
C ILE A 45 19.00 -7.09 18.22
N LEU A 46 17.84 -7.17 18.87
CA LEU A 46 17.75 -7.49 20.30
C LEU A 46 18.33 -8.86 20.64
N SER A 47 18.14 -9.88 19.79
CA SER A 47 18.69 -11.21 20.02
C SER A 47 20.22 -11.27 19.98
N LEU A 48 20.85 -10.29 19.33
CA LEU A 48 22.30 -10.19 19.17
C LEU A 48 22.93 -9.18 20.15
N ALA A 49 22.11 -8.37 20.81
CA ALA A 49 22.58 -7.39 21.77
C ALA A 49 23.04 -8.12 23.05
N GLU A 50 24.28 -7.87 23.46
CA GLU A 50 24.83 -8.41 24.71
C GLU A 50 24.20 -7.76 25.94
N THR A 51 23.78 -6.50 25.80
CA THR A 51 23.07 -5.74 26.82
C THR A 51 21.74 -5.26 26.25
N PRO A 52 20.66 -5.23 27.07
CA PRO A 52 19.41 -4.63 26.64
C PRO A 52 19.64 -3.15 26.34
N PRO A 53 19.02 -2.60 25.27
CA PRO A 53 19.15 -1.18 24.96
C PRO A 53 18.68 -0.36 26.15
N GLU A 54 19.45 0.67 26.50
CA GLU A 54 19.07 1.60 27.55
C GLU A 54 17.85 2.40 27.12
N PRO A 55 16.72 2.32 27.86
CA PRO A 55 15.57 3.14 27.58
C PRO A 55 15.98 4.62 27.62
N ASP A 56 15.50 5.39 26.65
CA ASP A 56 15.64 6.86 26.61
C ASP A 56 17.07 7.38 26.41
N ASN A 57 18.03 6.54 26.01
CA ASN A 57 19.35 7.02 25.57
C ASN A 57 19.26 7.48 24.10
N PRO A 58 19.32 8.80 23.80
CA PRO A 58 19.17 9.31 22.44
C PRO A 58 20.35 8.93 21.54
N ASN A 59 21.49 8.50 22.10
CA ASN A 59 22.66 8.07 21.35
C ASN A 59 22.66 6.57 21.03
N ASP A 60 21.66 5.82 21.53
CA ASP A 60 21.51 4.41 21.21
C ASP A 60 20.84 4.21 19.84
N ASP A 61 21.50 3.46 18.97
CA ASP A 61 21.05 3.18 17.59
C ASP A 61 19.67 2.50 17.56
N PHE A 62 19.40 1.60 18.51
CA PHE A 62 18.11 0.91 18.57
C PHE A 62 16.99 1.89 18.94
N THR A 63 17.23 2.74 19.93
CA THR A 63 16.29 3.78 20.35
C THR A 63 16.00 4.75 19.20
N GLN A 64 17.04 5.21 18.50
CA GLN A 64 16.88 6.08 17.32
C GLN A 64 16.04 5.42 16.22
N LEU A 65 16.27 4.13 15.93
CA LEU A 65 15.55 3.40 14.88
C LEU A 65 14.10 3.07 15.24
N PHE A 66 13.77 2.80 16.50
CA PHE A 66 12.49 2.17 16.84
C PHE A 66 11.60 2.97 17.79
N THR A 67 12.16 3.74 18.72
CA THR A 67 11.38 4.33 19.84
C THR A 67 11.56 5.83 20.01
N SER A 68 12.46 6.46 19.25
CA SER A 68 12.65 7.92 19.24
C SER A 68 11.42 8.67 18.71
N ALA A 69 11.45 10.00 18.79
CA ALA A 69 10.40 10.86 18.23
C ALA A 69 10.32 10.80 16.69
N GLN A 70 11.43 10.48 16.02
CA GLN A 70 11.52 10.31 14.57
C GLN A 70 12.14 8.95 14.25
N PRO A 71 11.42 7.84 14.56
CA PRO A 71 11.93 6.50 14.34
C PRO A 71 11.99 6.19 12.85
N ALA A 72 12.70 5.11 12.49
CA ALA A 72 12.67 4.60 11.13
C ALA A 72 11.23 4.18 10.75
N ILE A 73 10.84 4.55 9.53
CA ILE A 73 9.53 4.24 8.96
C ILE A 73 9.68 3.00 8.09
N PHE A 74 9.06 1.90 8.51
CA PHE A 74 9.04 0.65 7.75
C PHE A 74 7.78 0.62 6.91
N CYS A 75 7.87 0.93 5.62
CA CYS A 75 6.72 0.88 4.71
C CYS A 75 6.29 -0.56 4.44
N ASN A 76 5.03 -0.75 4.01
CA ASN A 76 4.58 -2.05 3.53
C ASN A 76 5.41 -2.49 2.32
N ALA A 77 5.65 -3.80 2.20
CA ALA A 77 6.23 -4.38 1.01
C ALA A 77 5.13 -5.12 0.22
N TYR A 78 4.89 -4.64 -1.00
CA TYR A 78 3.90 -5.18 -1.93
C TYR A 78 4.55 -6.20 -2.85
N SER A 79 3.73 -7.02 -3.52
CA SER A 79 4.24 -8.01 -4.48
C SER A 79 5.13 -7.33 -5.52
N ALA A 80 6.19 -8.01 -5.93
CA ALA A 80 7.02 -7.62 -7.07
C ALA A 80 6.71 -8.50 -8.29
N ILE A 81 5.57 -9.19 -8.30
CA ILE A 81 5.16 -10.13 -9.35
C ILE A 81 4.04 -9.51 -10.19
N ALA A 82 4.42 -9.01 -11.35
CA ALA A 82 3.53 -8.37 -12.31
C ALA A 82 2.96 -9.42 -13.27
N GLN A 83 1.66 -9.33 -13.54
CA GLN A 83 1.00 -10.07 -14.60
C GLN A 83 1.20 -9.34 -15.93
N THR A 84 2.05 -9.88 -16.80
CA THR A 84 2.41 -9.26 -18.09
C THR A 84 1.49 -9.70 -19.23
N SER A 85 0.86 -10.87 -19.09
CA SER A 85 -0.16 -11.38 -20.02
C SER A 85 -1.23 -12.14 -19.24
N SER A 86 -2.28 -12.66 -19.90
CA SER A 86 -3.38 -13.38 -19.23
C SER A 86 -2.87 -14.54 -18.36
N ASP A 87 -1.78 -15.17 -18.81
CA ASP A 87 -1.23 -16.39 -18.22
C ASP A 87 0.24 -16.25 -17.81
N THR A 88 0.90 -15.13 -18.13
CA THR A 88 2.33 -14.90 -17.84
C THR A 88 2.52 -13.94 -16.68
N TYR A 89 3.40 -14.32 -15.77
CA TYR A 89 3.79 -13.55 -14.60
C TYR A 89 5.31 -13.41 -14.57
N GLN A 90 5.79 -12.22 -14.22
CA GLN A 90 7.22 -11.93 -14.15
C GLN A 90 7.54 -11.06 -12.95
N ARG A 91 8.74 -11.26 -12.41
CA ARG A 91 9.28 -10.36 -11.41
C ARG A 91 9.62 -9.02 -12.05
N THR A 92 9.18 -7.93 -11.41
CA THR A 92 9.43 -6.57 -11.86
C THR A 92 10.23 -5.80 -10.81
N GLU A 93 11.09 -4.91 -11.30
CA GLU A 93 11.82 -3.93 -10.49
C GLU A 93 11.03 -2.61 -10.35
N ALA A 94 9.90 -2.48 -11.06
CA ALA A 94 9.05 -1.29 -10.99
C ALA A 94 8.45 -1.11 -9.59
N SER A 95 8.21 0.16 -9.23
CA SER A 95 7.49 0.48 -7.99
C SER A 95 6.06 0.00 -8.09
N THR A 96 5.58 -0.62 -7.00
CA THR A 96 4.21 -1.14 -6.92
C THR A 96 3.34 -0.16 -6.14
N TRP A 97 2.18 0.12 -6.70
CA TRP A 97 1.23 1.12 -6.20
C TRP A 97 -0.11 0.48 -5.87
N VAL A 98 -0.84 1.10 -4.96
CA VAL A 98 -2.20 0.70 -4.61
C VAL A 98 -3.16 1.32 -5.63
N ILE A 99 -4.07 0.51 -6.16
CA ILE A 99 -5.11 0.98 -7.08
C ILE A 99 -6.10 1.87 -6.29
N PRO A 100 -6.39 3.10 -6.74
CA PRO A 100 -7.29 4.00 -6.03
C PRO A 100 -8.74 3.51 -6.05
N ALA A 101 -9.53 3.88 -5.04
CA ALA A 101 -10.93 3.48 -4.88
C ALA A 101 -11.85 4.06 -5.97
N THR A 102 -11.36 5.03 -6.73
CA THR A 102 -12.01 5.64 -7.90
C THR A 102 -11.77 4.85 -9.19
N ALA A 103 -10.92 3.82 -9.16
CA ALA A 103 -10.67 2.96 -10.30
C ALA A 103 -11.82 1.98 -10.52
N VAL A 104 -12.22 1.83 -11.78
CA VAL A 104 -13.24 0.88 -12.22
C VAL A 104 -12.76 0.10 -13.42
N SER A 105 -13.36 -1.07 -13.65
CA SER A 105 -13.10 -1.89 -14.83
C SER A 105 -14.40 -2.55 -15.31
N ALA A 106 -14.42 -2.95 -16.58
CA ALA A 106 -15.56 -3.64 -17.17
C ALA A 106 -15.88 -4.93 -16.39
N LYS A 107 -17.16 -5.17 -16.10
CA LYS A 107 -17.59 -6.35 -15.34
C LYS A 107 -17.34 -7.67 -16.06
N ALA A 108 -17.52 -7.70 -17.38
CA ALA A 108 -17.32 -8.90 -18.18
C ALA A 108 -15.84 -9.26 -18.34
N ASN A 109 -15.00 -8.25 -18.60
CA ASN A 109 -13.58 -8.40 -18.91
C ASN A 109 -12.75 -7.51 -17.97
N PRO A 110 -12.66 -7.83 -16.67
CA PRO A 110 -11.93 -7.01 -15.71
C PRO A 110 -10.42 -7.13 -15.90
N GLY A 111 -9.71 -6.02 -15.71
CA GLY A 111 -8.25 -5.99 -15.70
C GLY A 111 -7.66 -4.90 -16.59
N PHE A 112 -6.33 -4.79 -16.56
CA PHE A 112 -5.59 -3.77 -17.33
C PHE A 112 -5.41 -4.12 -18.81
N GLN A 113 -5.76 -5.34 -19.23
CA GLN A 113 -5.61 -5.74 -20.63
C GLN A 113 -6.73 -5.15 -21.46
N VAL A 114 -6.35 -4.36 -22.46
CA VAL A 114 -7.25 -3.73 -23.44
C VAL A 114 -7.56 -4.69 -24.60
N THR A 115 -7.71 -5.98 -24.32
CA THR A 115 -8.21 -6.94 -25.29
C THR A 115 -9.72 -7.03 -25.13
N ASP A 116 -10.46 -6.76 -26.21
CA ASP A 116 -11.93 -6.80 -26.28
C ASP A 116 -12.62 -5.88 -25.25
N GLY A 117 -12.26 -4.58 -25.26
CA GLY A 117 -12.99 -3.56 -24.51
C GLY A 117 -12.76 -3.51 -23.00
N GLY A 118 -11.87 -4.38 -22.51
CA GLY A 118 -11.37 -4.35 -21.14
C GLY A 118 -10.43 -3.18 -20.84
N GLY A 119 -10.23 -2.90 -19.57
CA GLY A 119 -9.32 -1.86 -19.10
C GLY A 119 -9.71 -1.34 -17.73
N VAL A 120 -8.73 -0.78 -17.01
CA VAL A 120 -8.96 -0.09 -15.74
C VAL A 120 -8.74 1.38 -15.96
N PHE A 121 -9.75 2.19 -15.64
CA PHE A 121 -9.69 3.65 -15.73
C PHE A 121 -10.17 4.27 -14.42
N ASP A 122 -9.83 5.55 -14.24
CA ASP A 122 -10.20 6.33 -13.08
C ASP A 122 -11.46 7.16 -13.32
N THR A 123 -12.25 7.34 -12.27
CA THR A 123 -13.52 8.09 -12.33
C THR A 123 -13.49 9.39 -11.53
N LEU A 124 -12.37 9.73 -10.87
CA LEU A 124 -12.32 10.86 -9.93
C LEU A 124 -12.66 12.18 -10.61
N ILE A 125 -11.95 12.50 -11.70
CA ILE A 125 -12.06 13.79 -12.37
C ILE A 125 -13.46 13.96 -12.95
N ASP A 126 -13.98 12.96 -13.66
CA ASP A 126 -15.32 13.04 -14.23
C ASP A 126 -16.42 13.13 -13.18
N ARG A 127 -16.33 12.37 -12.08
CA ARG A 127 -17.28 12.48 -10.97
C ARG A 127 -17.30 13.88 -10.37
N PHE A 128 -16.12 14.44 -10.13
CA PHE A 128 -16.00 15.80 -9.59
C PHE A 128 -16.56 16.85 -10.57
N CYS A 129 -16.21 16.77 -11.85
CA CYS A 129 -16.73 17.69 -12.86
C CYS A 129 -18.25 17.57 -13.03
N ALA A 130 -18.80 16.35 -13.03
CA ALA A 130 -20.23 16.11 -13.13
C ALA A 130 -21.00 16.71 -11.96
N GLU A 131 -20.51 16.46 -10.73
CA GLU A 131 -21.10 17.03 -9.52
C GLU A 131 -21.09 18.56 -9.57
N ARG A 132 -19.98 19.17 -10.02
CA ARG A 132 -19.87 20.61 -10.21
C ARG A 132 -20.79 21.18 -11.29
N ALA A 133 -21.05 20.42 -12.35
CA ALA A 133 -22.04 20.77 -13.37
C ALA A 133 -23.49 20.49 -12.93
N GLY A 134 -23.71 19.83 -11.80
CA GLY A 134 -25.04 19.48 -11.29
C GLY A 134 -25.66 18.24 -11.95
N TYR A 135 -24.84 17.33 -12.48
CA TYR A 135 -25.28 16.10 -13.16
C TYR A 135 -24.77 14.85 -12.43
N PRO A 136 -25.54 13.74 -12.45
CA PRO A 136 -25.03 12.44 -12.05
C PRO A 136 -24.00 11.95 -13.07
N TYR A 137 -22.98 11.23 -12.59
CA TYR A 137 -22.02 10.53 -13.45
C TYR A 137 -22.09 9.04 -13.24
N GLU A 138 -22.41 8.32 -14.32
CA GLU A 138 -22.40 6.87 -14.37
C GLU A 138 -21.35 6.43 -15.39
N PRO A 139 -20.22 5.84 -14.93
CA PRO A 139 -19.17 5.38 -15.83
C PRO A 139 -19.63 4.13 -16.59
N THR A 140 -19.32 4.08 -17.88
CA THR A 140 -19.51 2.92 -18.73
C THR A 140 -18.17 2.42 -19.25
N PRO A 141 -18.03 1.13 -19.63
CA PRO A 141 -16.76 0.63 -20.16
C PRO A 141 -16.45 1.26 -21.53
N PRO A 142 -15.16 1.24 -21.96
CA PRO A 142 -14.76 1.80 -23.25
C PRO A 142 -15.52 1.19 -24.44
N ASP A 143 -15.89 -0.09 -24.37
CA ASP A 143 -16.58 -0.85 -25.42
C ASP A 143 -18.10 -0.94 -25.25
N ALA A 144 -18.70 -0.17 -24.34
CA ALA A 144 -20.13 -0.25 -24.03
C ALA A 144 -21.02 -0.19 -25.29
N ASP A 145 -20.64 0.64 -26.27
CA ASP A 145 -21.38 0.85 -27.52
C ASP A 145 -21.33 -0.37 -28.46
N ALA A 146 -20.32 -1.24 -28.33
CA ALA A 146 -20.11 -2.41 -29.18
C ALA A 146 -20.54 -3.73 -28.53
N ALA A 147 -20.33 -3.88 -27.21
CA ALA A 147 -20.51 -5.15 -26.50
C ALA A 147 -21.91 -5.33 -25.87
N GLY A 148 -22.71 -4.26 -25.77
CA GLY A 148 -24.04 -4.31 -25.15
C GLY A 148 -24.03 -4.59 -23.64
N ASN A 149 -22.85 -4.57 -23.01
CA ASN A 149 -22.66 -4.60 -21.56
C ASN A 149 -22.07 -3.26 -21.12
N ASP A 150 -22.85 -2.50 -20.36
CA ASP A 150 -22.55 -1.13 -19.93
C ASP A 150 -22.03 -1.07 -18.48
N GLN A 151 -21.88 -2.21 -17.80
CA GLN A 151 -21.57 -2.24 -16.37
C GLN A 151 -20.06 -2.25 -16.07
N VAL A 152 -19.66 -1.34 -15.19
CA VAL A 152 -18.35 -1.35 -14.56
C VAL A 152 -18.44 -1.68 -13.07
N GLU A 153 -17.39 -2.27 -12.52
CA GLU A 153 -17.26 -2.55 -11.09
C GLU A 153 -15.96 -1.93 -10.52
N PRO A 154 -15.92 -1.59 -9.22
CA PRO A 154 -14.69 -1.12 -8.58
C PRO A 154 -13.55 -2.12 -8.76
N PHE A 155 -12.41 -1.64 -9.23
CA PHE A 155 -11.22 -2.46 -9.42
C PHE A 155 -10.22 -2.18 -8.29
N SER A 156 -9.73 -3.22 -7.64
CA SER A 156 -8.86 -3.09 -6.46
C SER A 156 -7.66 -4.02 -6.54
N GLY A 157 -6.62 -3.71 -5.77
CA GLY A 157 -5.39 -4.49 -5.72
C GLY A 157 -4.16 -3.60 -5.84
N PHE A 158 -3.12 -4.15 -6.44
CA PHE A 158 -1.86 -3.47 -6.67
C PHE A 158 -1.49 -3.54 -8.13
N TYR A 159 -0.75 -2.53 -8.60
CA TYR A 159 -0.27 -2.48 -9.97
C TYR A 159 1.12 -1.86 -10.05
N SER A 160 1.82 -2.09 -11.16
CA SER A 160 3.05 -1.37 -11.50
C SER A 160 3.03 -1.00 -12.97
N CYS A 161 3.80 0.02 -13.35
CA CYS A 161 4.10 0.31 -14.74
C CYS A 161 5.39 -0.42 -15.14
N TRP A 162 5.31 -1.37 -16.07
CA TRP A 162 6.44 -2.12 -16.60
C TRP A 162 6.40 -2.08 -18.13
N ASN A 163 7.49 -1.66 -18.77
CA ASN A 163 7.56 -1.44 -20.23
C ASN A 163 6.38 -0.61 -20.77
N GLU A 164 6.06 0.50 -20.10
CA GLU A 164 4.93 1.40 -20.42
C GLU A 164 3.54 0.77 -20.28
N GLN A 165 3.47 -0.51 -19.94
CA GLN A 165 2.22 -1.22 -19.68
C GLN A 165 1.91 -1.26 -18.18
N ARG A 166 0.62 -1.17 -17.86
CA ARG A 166 0.14 -1.29 -16.48
C ARG A 166 -0.18 -2.75 -16.22
N CYS A 167 0.52 -3.33 -15.25
CA CYS A 167 0.40 -4.74 -14.92
C CYS A 167 -0.19 -4.88 -13.52
N PRO A 168 -1.29 -5.63 -13.33
CA PRO A 168 -1.77 -5.95 -12.00
C PRO A 168 -0.80 -6.92 -11.33
N HIS A 169 -0.76 -6.87 -10.01
CA HIS A 169 0.06 -7.78 -9.21
C HIS A 169 -0.81 -8.81 -8.53
N ARG A 170 -0.32 -10.05 -8.54
CA ARG A 170 -1.01 -11.19 -7.95
C ARG A 170 -0.19 -11.79 -6.83
N VAL A 171 -0.88 -12.23 -5.77
CA VAL A 171 -0.29 -12.98 -4.67
C VAL A 171 -1.16 -14.19 -4.38
N ASP A 172 -0.64 -15.36 -4.69
CA ASP A 172 -1.32 -16.61 -4.41
C ASP A 172 -1.20 -17.00 -2.93
N THR A 173 -2.30 -17.51 -2.39
CA THR A 173 -2.38 -17.96 -1.01
C THR A 173 -2.92 -19.38 -0.96
N ARG A 174 -2.58 -20.12 0.09
CA ARG A 174 -3.12 -21.46 0.32
C ARG A 174 -3.39 -21.72 1.79
N LEU A 175 -4.26 -22.68 2.08
CA LEU A 175 -4.55 -23.13 3.43
C LEU A 175 -3.69 -24.35 3.77
N LEU A 176 -2.87 -24.25 4.82
CA LEU A 176 -2.11 -25.38 5.36
C LEU A 176 -2.85 -25.98 6.56
N THR A 177 -3.42 -27.16 6.39
CA THR A 177 -4.04 -27.92 7.49
C THR A 177 -3.00 -28.84 8.14
N ARG A 178 -2.89 -28.76 9.46
CA ARG A 178 -1.93 -29.54 10.25
C ARG A 178 -2.64 -30.22 11.42
N VAL A 179 -2.14 -31.40 11.78
CA VAL A 179 -2.60 -32.17 12.93
C VAL A 179 -1.46 -32.32 13.94
N GLY A 180 -1.78 -32.24 15.23
CA GLY A 180 -0.87 -32.64 16.30
C GLY A 180 -0.69 -34.15 16.28
N ILE A 181 0.52 -34.64 16.53
CA ILE A 181 0.79 -36.09 16.60
C ILE A 181 1.02 -36.45 18.06
N ASN A 182 0.21 -37.38 18.57
CA ASN A 182 0.42 -37.97 19.89
C ASN A 182 1.68 -38.83 19.85
N ARG A 183 2.76 -38.37 20.51
CA ARG A 183 4.07 -39.03 20.44
C ARG A 183 4.07 -40.45 21.00
N LYS A 184 3.18 -40.78 21.95
CA LYS A 184 3.11 -42.12 22.57
C LYS A 184 2.36 -43.12 21.69
N ARG A 185 1.34 -42.65 20.98
CA ARG A 185 0.43 -43.50 20.21
C ARG A 185 0.67 -43.44 18.69
N ALA A 186 1.46 -42.48 18.21
CA ALA A 186 1.69 -42.20 16.79
C ALA A 186 0.39 -41.99 15.99
N VAL A 187 -0.65 -41.45 16.64
CA VAL A 187 -1.95 -41.10 16.03
C VAL A 187 -2.18 -39.59 16.13
N ALA A 188 -3.21 -39.09 15.44
CA ALA A 188 -3.67 -37.72 15.60
C ALA A 188 -3.99 -37.44 17.08
N GLU A 189 -3.47 -36.33 17.59
CA GLU A 189 -3.79 -35.86 18.93
C GLU A 189 -5.19 -35.23 18.91
N ASP A 190 -6.01 -35.62 19.88
CA ASP A 190 -7.37 -35.13 19.99
C ASP A 190 -7.37 -33.60 20.13
N GLN A 191 -8.28 -32.94 19.41
CA GLN A 191 -8.47 -31.49 19.40
C GLN A 191 -7.29 -30.65 18.88
N ILE A 192 -6.22 -31.26 18.36
CA ILE A 192 -5.10 -30.52 17.74
C ILE A 192 -5.20 -30.62 16.22
N LEU A 193 -6.26 -30.07 15.65
CA LEU A 193 -6.41 -29.83 14.22
C LEU A 193 -6.53 -28.33 13.98
N TYR A 194 -5.70 -27.76 13.11
CA TYR A 194 -5.75 -26.33 12.81
C TYR A 194 -5.32 -26.05 11.37
N SER A 195 -5.80 -24.94 10.84
CA SER A 195 -5.50 -24.49 9.48
C SER A 195 -4.91 -23.08 9.51
N VAL A 196 -3.82 -22.89 8.78
CA VAL A 196 -3.12 -21.61 8.67
C VAL A 196 -3.13 -21.17 7.21
N ALA A 197 -3.75 -20.04 6.90
CA ALA A 197 -3.61 -19.43 5.58
C ALA A 197 -2.22 -18.80 5.46
N VAL A 198 -1.57 -19.04 4.33
CA VAL A 198 -0.21 -18.57 4.05
C VAL A 198 -0.13 -18.01 2.65
N ILE A 199 0.77 -17.04 2.46
CA ILE A 199 1.21 -16.63 1.14
C ILE A 199 2.14 -17.72 0.60
N ASN A 200 1.98 -18.07 -0.68
CA ASN A 200 2.86 -19.01 -1.36
C ASN A 200 4.29 -18.45 -1.47
N GLU A 201 5.25 -19.33 -1.28
CA GLU A 201 6.69 -19.07 -1.42
C GLU A 201 7.14 -18.95 -2.87
N SER A 202 6.32 -19.41 -3.82
CA SER A 202 6.61 -19.40 -5.24
C SER A 202 5.36 -19.10 -6.05
N PHE A 203 5.56 -18.68 -7.29
CA PHE A 203 4.52 -18.47 -8.30
C PHE A 203 4.92 -19.19 -9.60
N GLN A 204 3.92 -19.51 -10.43
CA GLN A 204 4.14 -20.10 -11.74
C GLN A 204 4.34 -18.98 -12.76
N THR A 205 5.44 -19.01 -13.53
CA THR A 205 5.77 -17.96 -14.51
C THR A 205 4.78 -17.96 -15.69
N ASN A 206 4.27 -19.13 -16.06
CA ASN A 206 3.20 -19.27 -17.05
C ASN A 206 2.21 -20.37 -16.65
N THR A 207 0.93 -20.02 -16.43
CA THR A 207 -0.10 -20.95 -15.95
C THR A 207 -0.47 -22.06 -16.96
N ARG A 208 -0.17 -21.89 -18.24
CA ARG A 208 -0.43 -22.88 -19.31
C ARG A 208 0.78 -23.74 -19.68
N GLN A 209 1.99 -23.32 -19.28
CA GLN A 209 3.22 -24.02 -19.63
C GLN A 209 3.31 -25.39 -18.95
N GLN A 210 3.73 -26.40 -19.71
CA GLN A 210 4.03 -27.74 -19.20
C GLN A 210 5.43 -28.19 -19.66
N PRO A 211 6.33 -28.62 -18.76
CA PRO A 211 6.15 -28.66 -17.30
C PRO A 211 6.05 -27.26 -16.67
N PRO A 212 5.40 -27.12 -15.49
CA PRO A 212 5.25 -25.81 -14.85
C PRO A 212 6.61 -25.30 -14.37
N GLU A 213 6.90 -24.05 -14.69
CA GLU A 213 8.09 -23.34 -14.24
C GLU A 213 7.74 -22.44 -13.06
N TRP A 214 8.53 -22.57 -11.99
CA TRP A 214 8.27 -21.92 -10.71
C TRP A 214 9.41 -20.99 -10.32
N GLU A 215 9.06 -19.79 -9.90
CA GLU A 215 10.00 -18.82 -9.35
C GLU A 215 9.62 -18.43 -7.92
N PRO A 216 10.59 -18.04 -7.08
CA PRO A 216 10.32 -17.54 -5.74
C PRO A 216 9.44 -16.28 -5.75
N MET A 217 8.47 -16.23 -4.84
CA MET A 217 7.67 -15.03 -4.61
C MET A 217 8.56 -13.91 -4.07
N ALA A 218 8.39 -12.69 -4.61
CA ALA A 218 9.17 -11.53 -4.21
C ALA A 218 8.25 -10.37 -3.82
N PHE A 219 8.68 -9.58 -2.83
CA PHE A 219 8.02 -8.36 -2.38
C PHE A 219 9.02 -7.20 -2.34
N ARG A 220 8.54 -5.99 -2.61
CA ARG A 220 9.34 -4.76 -2.54
C ARG A 220 8.66 -3.73 -1.65
N GLY A 221 9.43 -3.13 -0.78
CA GLY A 221 9.02 -2.03 0.09
C GLY A 221 10.15 -1.06 0.32
N TYR A 222 9.97 -0.16 1.28
CA TYR A 222 10.95 0.86 1.62
C TYR A 222 11.12 0.99 3.14
N ILE A 223 12.31 1.37 3.56
CA ILE A 223 12.59 1.80 4.93
C ILE A 223 13.16 3.21 4.86
N ARG A 224 12.58 4.14 5.61
CA ARG A 224 13.05 5.53 5.65
C ARG A 224 13.66 5.82 7.02
N VAL A 225 14.85 6.39 7.02
CA VAL A 225 15.63 6.65 8.24
C VAL A 225 16.07 8.10 8.25
N ALA A 226 15.83 8.80 9.36
CA ALA A 226 16.15 10.22 9.47
C ALA A 226 17.67 10.49 9.33
N ASN A 227 18.49 9.66 9.98
CA ASN A 227 19.95 9.73 10.01
C ASN A 227 20.57 8.83 8.92
N ASP A 228 21.37 9.43 8.03
CA ASP A 228 21.98 8.76 6.89
C ASP A 228 23.03 7.71 7.29
N GLU A 229 23.87 8.00 8.30
CA GLU A 229 24.87 7.05 8.80
C GLU A 229 24.20 5.82 9.42
N LEU A 230 23.12 6.05 10.17
CA LEU A 230 22.32 4.97 10.77
C LEU A 230 21.60 4.15 9.70
N ALA A 231 21.15 4.78 8.62
CA ALA A 231 20.59 4.09 7.46
C ALA A 231 21.61 3.14 6.83
N ASP A 232 22.85 3.59 6.65
CA ASP A 232 23.96 2.79 6.11
C ASP A 232 24.30 1.60 7.02
N ARG A 233 24.39 1.84 8.34
CA ARG A 233 24.58 0.77 9.32
C ARG A 233 23.45 -0.26 9.27
N MET A 234 22.20 0.18 9.16
CA MET A 234 21.04 -0.72 9.07
C MET A 234 21.05 -1.52 7.76
N ALA A 235 21.35 -0.88 6.63
CA ALA A 235 21.45 -1.56 5.35
C ALA A 235 22.56 -2.64 5.38
N ALA A 236 23.74 -2.29 5.91
CA ALA A 236 24.84 -3.24 6.10
C ALA A 236 24.45 -4.40 7.03
N PHE A 237 23.76 -4.10 8.14
CA PHE A 237 23.28 -5.11 9.09
C PHE A 237 22.33 -6.10 8.43
N ILE A 238 21.33 -5.62 7.68
CA ILE A 238 20.33 -6.45 7.00
C ILE A 238 21.00 -7.31 5.92
N ASN A 239 21.84 -6.72 5.07
CA ASN A 239 22.51 -7.44 3.98
C ASN A 239 23.47 -8.52 4.49
N ALA A 240 24.23 -8.24 5.56
CA ALA A 240 25.11 -9.24 6.19
C ALA A 240 24.34 -10.43 6.78
N ARG A 241 23.04 -10.27 7.03
CA ARG A 241 22.16 -11.26 7.70
C ARG A 241 20.95 -11.62 6.86
N SER A 242 21.04 -11.42 5.54
CA SER A 242 19.94 -11.51 4.58
C SER A 242 19.08 -12.77 4.71
N ARG A 243 19.66 -13.92 5.04
CA ARG A 243 18.98 -15.23 5.14
C ARG A 243 18.61 -15.68 6.56
N THR A 244 18.94 -14.88 7.58
CA THR A 244 18.70 -15.26 8.99
C THR A 244 17.30 -14.89 9.47
N LEU A 245 16.73 -13.85 8.85
CA LEU A 245 15.44 -13.29 9.24
C LEU A 245 14.27 -14.17 8.82
N ARG A 246 13.22 -14.14 9.63
CA ARG A 246 11.95 -14.78 9.32
C ARG A 246 10.81 -13.79 9.47
N LEU A 247 9.84 -13.86 8.56
CA LEU A 247 8.68 -12.98 8.54
C LEU A 247 7.39 -13.77 8.80
N GLY A 248 6.49 -13.15 9.57
CA GLY A 248 5.22 -13.74 9.96
C GLY A 248 5.32 -14.70 11.15
N SER A 249 4.23 -15.41 11.39
CA SER A 249 4.07 -16.31 12.54
C SER A 249 4.59 -17.73 12.25
N SER A 250 4.62 -18.57 13.29
CA SER A 250 4.88 -20.02 13.15
C SER A 250 6.28 -20.38 12.60
N GLY A 251 7.30 -19.58 12.90
CA GLY A 251 8.68 -19.86 12.49
C GLY A 251 9.22 -21.23 12.97
N SER A 252 8.85 -21.65 14.19
CA SER A 252 9.18 -22.97 14.75
C SER A 252 8.61 -24.15 13.93
N ARG A 253 7.65 -23.88 13.05
CA ARG A 253 6.96 -24.87 12.19
C ARG A 253 7.46 -24.86 10.74
N GLY A 254 8.61 -24.22 10.51
CA GLY A 254 9.29 -24.16 9.22
C GLY A 254 8.81 -23.04 8.28
N LEU A 255 7.91 -22.17 8.75
CA LEU A 255 7.36 -21.05 7.95
C LEU A 255 8.24 -19.79 8.06
N GLY A 256 7.99 -18.84 7.16
CA GLY A 256 8.50 -17.48 7.25
C GLY A 256 9.94 -17.25 6.80
N LYS A 257 10.66 -18.25 6.28
CA LYS A 257 12.02 -18.08 5.74
C LYS A 257 12.03 -17.16 4.52
N VAL A 258 12.90 -16.15 4.56
CA VAL A 258 13.08 -15.17 3.49
C VAL A 258 14.55 -14.83 3.27
N THR A 259 14.87 -14.28 2.10
CA THR A 259 16.09 -13.47 1.89
C THR A 259 15.69 -12.01 1.84
N LEU A 260 16.42 -11.16 2.55
CA LEU A 260 16.29 -9.69 2.49
C LEU A 260 17.50 -9.07 1.79
N GLU A 261 17.24 -8.20 0.83
CA GLU A 261 18.25 -7.40 0.13
C GLU A 261 17.87 -5.93 0.25
N VAL A 262 18.83 -5.10 0.66
CA VAL A 262 18.62 -3.67 0.88
C VAL A 262 19.59 -2.87 0.03
N GLN A 263 19.06 -1.87 -0.67
CA GLN A 263 19.81 -0.95 -1.51
C GLN A 263 19.34 0.48 -1.30
N ASP A 264 20.22 1.43 -1.59
CA ASP A 264 19.85 2.85 -1.57
C ASP A 264 18.79 3.14 -2.64
N ALA A 265 17.83 3.98 -2.28
CA ALA A 265 16.78 4.44 -3.17
C ALA A 265 16.55 5.95 -3.02
N ALA A 266 16.29 6.62 -4.13
CA ALA A 266 15.91 8.03 -4.09
C ALA A 266 14.51 8.20 -3.49
N LEU A 267 14.30 9.28 -2.75
CA LEU A 267 12.96 9.73 -2.41
C LEU A 267 12.25 10.26 -3.66
N PRO A 268 10.92 10.12 -3.77
CA PRO A 268 10.15 10.78 -4.82
C PRO A 268 10.32 12.30 -4.74
N SER A 269 10.60 12.96 -5.87
CA SER A 269 10.91 14.40 -5.91
C SER A 269 10.10 15.19 -6.94
N ASP A 270 9.12 14.56 -7.60
CA ASP A 270 8.37 15.12 -8.74
C ASP A 270 7.00 15.71 -8.35
N LEU A 271 6.79 16.01 -7.06
CA LEU A 271 5.51 16.45 -6.51
C LEU A 271 4.91 17.64 -7.28
N ASN A 272 5.72 18.67 -7.53
CA ASN A 272 5.24 19.89 -8.20
C ASN A 272 4.70 19.56 -9.60
N SER A 273 5.46 18.77 -10.36
CA SER A 273 5.07 18.31 -11.69
C SER A 273 3.85 17.39 -11.67
N ARG A 274 3.65 16.59 -10.62
CA ARG A 274 2.43 15.78 -10.45
C ARG A 274 1.20 16.64 -10.21
N ILE A 275 1.30 17.67 -9.36
CA ILE A 275 0.23 18.64 -9.14
C ILE A 275 -0.11 19.37 -10.45
N ASP A 276 0.90 19.81 -11.21
CA ASP A 276 0.70 20.45 -12.51
C ASP A 276 -0.04 19.55 -13.49
N ARG A 277 0.44 18.31 -13.67
CA ARG A 277 -0.20 17.33 -14.56
C ARG A 277 -1.64 17.04 -14.16
N PHE A 278 -1.91 16.90 -12.86
CA PHE A 278 -3.26 16.67 -12.36
C PHE A 278 -4.20 17.83 -12.66
N ASN A 279 -3.78 19.08 -12.38
CA ASN A 279 -4.60 20.26 -12.67
C ASN A 279 -4.77 20.49 -14.17
N ALA A 280 -3.75 20.22 -14.98
CA ALA A 280 -3.86 20.27 -16.43
C ALA A 280 -4.89 19.27 -16.95
N ALA A 281 -4.87 18.01 -16.48
CA ALA A 281 -5.85 17.00 -16.83
C ALA A 281 -7.27 17.39 -16.41
N LEU A 282 -7.44 17.90 -15.18
CA LEU A 282 -8.73 18.38 -14.66
C LEU A 282 -9.28 19.53 -15.52
N ASN A 283 -8.48 20.55 -15.78
CA ASN A 283 -8.89 21.71 -16.57
C ASN A 283 -9.18 21.33 -18.03
N GLN A 284 -8.37 20.48 -18.64
CA GLN A 284 -8.61 19.97 -19.99
C GLN A 284 -9.93 19.20 -20.05
N ARG A 285 -10.19 18.31 -19.07
CA ARG A 285 -11.42 17.53 -19.01
C ARG A 285 -12.64 18.43 -18.84
N TRP A 286 -12.54 19.43 -17.96
CA TRP A 286 -13.58 20.44 -17.78
C TRP A 286 -13.89 21.18 -19.08
N GLN A 287 -12.88 21.75 -19.72
CA GLN A 287 -13.04 22.53 -20.94
C GLN A 287 -13.61 21.71 -22.10
N THR A 288 -13.20 20.45 -22.25
CA THR A 288 -13.57 19.63 -23.41
C THR A 288 -15.00 19.09 -23.33
N LEU A 289 -15.49 18.74 -22.13
CA LEU A 289 -16.75 18.02 -21.97
C LEU A 289 -17.75 18.75 -21.07
N TRP A 290 -17.31 19.21 -19.91
CA TRP A 290 -18.21 19.65 -18.84
C TRP A 290 -18.59 21.13 -18.93
N SER A 291 -17.74 21.96 -19.55
CA SER A 291 -18.02 23.38 -19.83
C SER A 291 -19.26 23.59 -20.71
N LEU A 292 -19.62 22.59 -21.53
CA LEU A 292 -20.81 22.61 -22.38
C LEU A 292 -22.11 22.42 -21.56
N LEU A 293 -22.00 21.80 -20.38
CA LEU A 293 -23.11 21.42 -19.51
C LEU A 293 -23.24 22.35 -18.29
N SER A 294 -22.21 23.15 -17.98
CA SER A 294 -22.19 24.08 -16.85
C SER A 294 -22.02 25.53 -17.33
N PRO A 295 -22.81 26.49 -16.81
CA PRO A 295 -22.63 27.90 -17.12
C PRO A 295 -21.47 28.57 -16.36
N THR A 296 -20.89 27.88 -15.36
CA THR A 296 -19.85 28.40 -14.45
C THR A 296 -18.58 27.59 -14.56
N ASP A 297 -17.46 28.26 -14.78
CA ASP A 297 -16.12 27.63 -14.78
C ASP A 297 -15.68 27.16 -13.40
N LEU A 298 -14.66 26.30 -13.39
CA LEU A 298 -13.97 25.90 -12.17
C LEU A 298 -13.35 27.11 -11.47
N GLU A 299 -13.40 27.11 -10.15
CA GLU A 299 -12.75 28.12 -9.33
C GLU A 299 -11.23 28.11 -9.57
N ASP A 300 -10.61 29.30 -9.64
CA ASP A 300 -9.16 29.48 -9.79
C ASP A 300 -8.43 29.03 -8.52
N ARG A 301 -8.17 27.73 -8.45
CA ARG A 301 -7.65 27.01 -7.29
C ARG A 301 -6.74 25.91 -7.77
N THR A 302 -5.74 25.56 -6.96
CA THR A 302 -4.95 24.36 -7.18
C THR A 302 -5.62 23.19 -6.51
N TYR A 303 -6.00 22.17 -7.29
CA TYR A 303 -6.55 20.92 -6.82
C TYR A 303 -5.44 19.89 -6.63
N PHE A 304 -5.55 19.07 -5.59
CA PHE A 304 -4.62 17.97 -5.35
C PHE A 304 -5.33 16.79 -4.68
N THR A 305 -4.81 15.60 -4.92
CA THR A 305 -5.34 14.36 -4.31
C THR A 305 -4.41 13.85 -3.21
N LEU A 306 -4.98 13.19 -2.21
CA LEU A 306 -4.24 12.35 -1.28
C LEU A 306 -4.68 10.90 -1.46
N ASP A 307 -3.77 10.07 -1.95
CA ASP A 307 -4.00 8.66 -2.24
C ASP A 307 -3.34 7.78 -1.18
N LEU A 308 -4.13 7.08 -0.36
CA LEU A 308 -3.59 6.18 0.66
C LEU A 308 -2.91 4.96 0.01
N GLN A 309 -1.58 4.93 0.05
CA GLN A 309 -0.74 3.81 -0.38
C GLN A 309 -0.56 2.74 0.70
N SER A 310 -1.15 2.93 1.88
CA SER A 310 -1.25 1.95 2.96
C SER A 310 -2.47 2.27 3.81
N ASP A 311 -2.92 1.32 4.63
CA ASP A 311 -3.99 1.61 5.58
C ASP A 311 -3.55 2.73 6.52
N ALA A 312 -4.46 3.63 6.89
CA ALA A 312 -4.17 4.74 7.80
C ALA A 312 -4.97 4.60 9.10
N ILE A 313 -4.37 5.03 10.20
CA ILE A 313 -5.06 5.13 11.49
C ILE A 313 -5.30 6.61 11.73
N LEU A 314 -6.47 7.10 11.32
CA LEU A 314 -6.80 8.53 11.38
C LEU A 314 -7.56 8.85 12.66
N THR A 315 -7.23 9.98 13.26
CA THR A 315 -7.88 10.50 14.46
C THR A 315 -8.20 11.96 14.26
N ASP A 316 -9.47 12.34 14.44
CA ASP A 316 -9.87 13.73 14.55
C ASP A 316 -10.69 13.95 15.82
N GLN A 317 -10.39 15.03 16.53
CA GLN A 317 -11.00 15.36 17.83
C GLN A 317 -11.07 14.15 18.79
N TRP A 318 -9.97 13.40 18.88
CA TRP A 318 -9.85 12.18 19.72
C TRP A 318 -10.77 11.02 19.32
N ARG A 319 -11.33 11.04 18.11
CA ARG A 319 -12.17 9.98 17.55
C ARG A 319 -11.55 9.41 16.29
N ARG A 320 -11.68 8.10 16.11
CA ARG A 320 -11.26 7.45 14.86
C ARG A 320 -12.15 7.94 13.72
N THR A 321 -11.52 8.27 12.59
CA THR A 321 -12.21 8.75 11.39
C THR A 321 -11.73 8.01 10.15
N ILE A 322 -12.49 8.12 9.05
CA ILE A 322 -12.14 7.60 7.73
C ILE A 322 -11.95 8.73 6.71
N THR A 323 -11.87 9.97 7.20
CA THR A 323 -11.73 11.17 6.38
C THR A 323 -10.53 11.98 6.81
N ILE A 324 -9.74 12.43 5.84
CA ILE A 324 -8.69 13.43 6.05
C ILE A 324 -9.34 14.80 5.88
N SER A 325 -9.61 15.49 6.99
CA SER A 325 -10.23 16.81 6.96
C SER A 325 -9.17 17.92 6.72
N PRO A 326 -9.59 19.10 6.22
CA PRO A 326 -8.71 20.27 6.13
C PRO A 326 -8.01 20.61 7.45
N GLU A 327 -8.72 20.52 8.58
CA GLU A 327 -8.19 20.81 9.91
C GLU A 327 -7.13 19.78 10.33
N MET A 328 -7.25 18.53 9.89
CA MET A 328 -6.23 17.51 10.12
C MET A 328 -4.95 17.85 9.36
N LEU A 329 -5.06 18.30 8.11
CA LEU A 329 -3.90 18.66 7.29
C LEU A 329 -3.17 19.90 7.83
N GLN A 330 -3.91 20.90 8.32
CA GLN A 330 -3.32 22.10 8.93
C GLN A 330 -2.57 21.82 10.24
N ARG A 331 -2.72 20.62 10.84
CA ARG A 331 -1.97 20.19 12.03
C ARG A 331 -0.67 19.47 11.69
N ILE A 332 -0.40 19.17 10.42
CA ILE A 332 0.85 18.55 9.99
C ILE A 332 1.99 19.56 10.19
N GLU A 333 3.18 19.05 10.52
CA GLU A 333 4.38 19.88 10.61
C GLU A 333 4.59 20.66 9.29
N GLN A 334 4.96 21.94 9.40
CA GLN A 334 5.14 22.86 8.27
C GLN A 334 3.89 23.19 7.43
N ALA A 335 2.70 22.67 7.78
CA ALA A 335 1.47 23.05 7.09
C ALA A 335 1.13 24.54 7.34
N PRO A 336 0.77 25.31 6.31
CA PRO A 336 0.34 26.70 6.50
C PRO A 336 -1.07 26.76 7.09
N SER A 337 -1.35 27.78 7.89
CA SER A 337 -2.73 28.17 8.19
C SER A 337 -3.39 28.66 6.90
N ASP A 338 -4.44 27.99 6.44
CA ASP A 338 -5.05 28.25 5.14
C ASP A 338 -6.57 28.05 5.15
N ASP A 339 -7.31 29.13 5.38
CA ASP A 339 -8.78 29.14 5.36
C ASP A 339 -9.35 28.84 3.98
N SER A 340 -8.52 28.90 2.93
CA SER A 340 -8.96 28.50 1.60
C SER A 340 -9.05 26.99 1.48
N LEU A 341 -8.32 26.18 2.25
CA LEU A 341 -8.26 24.73 2.06
C LEU A 341 -9.65 24.08 2.13
N GLN A 342 -10.04 23.38 1.05
CA GLN A 342 -11.35 22.75 0.93
C GLN A 342 -11.22 21.28 0.54
N LEU A 343 -12.05 20.43 1.15
CA LEU A 343 -12.25 19.04 0.75
C LEU A 343 -13.46 18.96 -0.18
N HIS A 344 -13.26 18.45 -1.40
CA HIS A 344 -14.31 18.35 -2.42
C HIS A 344 -14.92 16.97 -2.52
N ALA A 345 -14.10 15.92 -2.43
CA ALA A 345 -14.59 14.55 -2.55
C ALA A 345 -13.80 13.60 -1.64
N THR A 346 -14.47 12.56 -1.15
CA THR A 346 -13.89 11.50 -0.33
C THR A 346 -14.38 10.14 -0.83
N TYR A 347 -13.44 9.29 -1.22
CA TYR A 347 -13.70 7.90 -1.58
C TYR A 347 -12.91 7.03 -0.61
N SER A 348 -13.54 6.62 0.49
CA SER A 348 -12.87 5.88 1.56
C SER A 348 -13.70 4.71 2.07
N SER A 349 -13.01 3.72 2.59
CA SER A 349 -13.62 2.57 3.28
C SER A 349 -12.86 2.28 4.57
N TYR A 350 -13.46 1.49 5.45
CA TYR A 350 -12.89 1.16 6.74
C TYR A 350 -12.58 -0.33 6.87
N GLY A 351 -11.66 -0.65 7.77
CA GLY A 351 -11.38 -2.00 8.20
C GLY A 351 -10.96 -2.00 9.66
N TYR A 352 -10.68 -3.20 10.17
CA TYR A 352 -10.09 -3.36 11.49
C TYR A 352 -8.78 -4.13 11.36
N ARG A 353 -7.74 -3.64 12.03
CA ARG A 353 -6.42 -4.30 12.10
C ARG A 353 -6.07 -4.58 13.54
N SER A 354 -5.44 -5.71 13.79
CA SER A 354 -4.78 -6.02 15.06
C SER A 354 -3.36 -6.49 14.75
N GLY A 355 -2.61 -6.91 15.75
CA GLY A 355 -1.26 -7.41 15.56
C GLY A 355 -0.73 -8.09 16.82
N TRP A 356 0.52 -8.53 16.74
CA TRP A 356 1.24 -9.10 17.88
C TRP A 356 2.37 -8.16 18.27
N ASN A 357 2.52 -7.90 19.56
CA ASN A 357 3.69 -7.24 20.13
C ASN A 357 4.63 -8.32 20.67
N ALA A 358 5.74 -8.56 19.95
CA ALA A 358 6.73 -9.56 20.37
C ALA A 358 7.44 -9.19 21.68
N ALA A 359 7.68 -7.89 21.92
CA ALA A 359 8.35 -7.42 23.14
C ALA A 359 7.53 -7.67 24.40
N TRP A 360 6.20 -7.56 24.31
CA TRP A 360 5.29 -7.78 25.44
C TRP A 360 4.68 -9.19 25.47
N GLY A 361 4.84 -9.97 24.40
CA GLY A 361 4.15 -11.27 24.26
C GLY A 361 2.62 -11.16 24.26
N LEU A 362 2.08 -10.00 23.87
CA LEU A 362 0.66 -9.66 23.95
C LEU A 362 0.11 -9.17 22.61
N MET A 363 -1.22 -9.18 22.51
CA MET A 363 -1.93 -8.60 21.37
C MET A 363 -1.80 -7.08 21.34
N LYS A 364 -1.72 -6.53 20.13
CA LYS A 364 -1.98 -5.11 19.91
C LYS A 364 -3.48 -4.88 19.89
N ASP A 365 -3.91 -3.73 20.41
CA ASP A 365 -5.30 -3.30 20.36
C ASP A 365 -5.82 -3.29 18.91
N GLN A 366 -7.10 -3.64 18.76
CA GLN A 366 -7.76 -3.56 17.47
C GLN A 366 -7.94 -2.07 17.10
N ALA A 367 -7.36 -1.66 15.98
CA ALA A 367 -7.50 -0.31 15.45
C ALA A 367 -8.53 -0.31 14.31
N LEU A 368 -9.46 0.66 14.36
CA LEU A 368 -10.20 1.09 13.16
C LEU A 368 -9.19 1.72 12.21
N VAL A 369 -9.15 1.25 10.97
CA VAL A 369 -8.26 1.77 9.93
C VAL A 369 -9.07 2.24 8.74
N THR A 370 -8.62 3.32 8.13
CA THR A 370 -9.00 3.69 6.77
C THR A 370 -8.22 2.80 5.82
N GLN A 371 -8.90 2.16 4.87
CA GLN A 371 -8.23 1.23 3.96
C GLN A 371 -7.36 1.98 2.94
N LYS A 372 -6.22 1.38 2.59
CA LYS A 372 -5.45 1.78 1.40
C LYS A 372 -6.33 1.81 0.15
N GLY A 373 -5.95 2.65 -0.81
CA GLY A 373 -6.73 2.97 -2.00
C GLY A 373 -7.73 4.10 -1.75
N SER A 374 -7.95 4.54 -0.51
CA SER A 374 -8.82 5.70 -0.27
C SER A 374 -8.23 6.97 -0.90
N VAL A 375 -9.10 7.80 -1.48
CA VAL A 375 -8.75 9.02 -2.21
C VAL A 375 -9.49 10.22 -1.62
N TYR A 376 -8.78 11.34 -1.46
CA TYR A 376 -9.35 12.61 -1.04
C TYR A 376 -8.97 13.69 -2.06
N LEU A 377 -9.96 14.40 -2.60
CA LEU A 377 -9.73 15.53 -3.50
C LEU A 377 -9.86 16.83 -2.70
N LEU A 378 -8.77 17.59 -2.62
CA LEU A 378 -8.72 18.87 -1.94
C LEU A 378 -8.34 20.00 -2.89
N SER A 379 -8.56 21.25 -2.48
CA SER A 379 -8.01 22.41 -3.20
C SER A 379 -7.66 23.58 -2.30
N THR A 380 -6.70 24.38 -2.75
CA THR A 380 -6.17 25.56 -2.05
C THR A 380 -5.86 26.67 -3.06
N THR A 381 -5.94 27.94 -2.63
CA THR A 381 -5.40 29.07 -3.40
C THR A 381 -3.92 29.35 -3.08
N ARG A 382 -3.33 28.62 -2.13
CA ARG A 382 -1.99 28.83 -1.57
C ARG A 382 -1.05 27.66 -1.86
N ARG A 383 -1.05 27.14 -3.08
CA ARG A 383 -0.23 25.99 -3.53
C ARG A 383 1.21 26.02 -3.00
N GLU A 384 1.92 27.12 -3.26
CA GLU A 384 3.35 27.25 -2.91
C GLU A 384 3.61 27.07 -1.41
N ALA A 385 2.67 27.50 -0.56
CA ALA A 385 2.78 27.35 0.89
C ALA A 385 2.57 25.89 1.35
N TRP A 386 1.92 25.05 0.54
CA TRP A 386 1.63 23.66 0.86
C TRP A 386 2.70 22.68 0.35
N LEU A 387 3.58 23.07 -0.56
CA LEU A 387 4.52 22.15 -1.21
C LEU A 387 5.45 21.42 -0.22
N GLU A 388 5.97 22.14 0.78
CA GLU A 388 6.86 21.54 1.79
C GLU A 388 6.09 20.53 2.66
N ALA A 389 4.93 20.93 3.19
CA ALA A 389 4.06 20.07 3.99
C ALA A 389 3.59 18.82 3.24
N LEU A 390 3.22 18.93 1.96
CA LEU A 390 2.83 17.81 1.12
C LEU A 390 4.01 16.86 0.84
N THR A 391 5.22 17.41 0.67
CA THR A 391 6.46 16.61 0.51
C THR A 391 6.77 15.83 1.80
N GLN A 392 6.63 16.49 2.95
CA GLN A 392 6.77 15.82 4.24
C GLN A 392 5.69 14.75 4.44
N LEU A 393 4.45 15.02 4.03
CA LEU A 393 3.36 14.06 4.11
C LEU A 393 3.63 12.78 3.31
N GLU A 394 4.20 12.88 2.10
CA GLU A 394 4.61 11.70 1.32
C GLU A 394 5.76 10.92 1.99
N THR A 395 6.60 11.61 2.76
CA THR A 395 7.81 11.07 3.41
C THR A 395 7.50 10.42 4.76
N LEU A 396 6.63 11.04 5.56
CA LEU A 396 6.31 10.62 6.93
C LEU A 396 5.03 9.79 7.01
N GLY A 397 4.09 10.02 6.08
CA GLY A 397 2.73 9.49 6.15
C GLY A 397 1.83 10.28 7.10
N ILE A 398 0.54 9.92 7.12
CA ILE A 398 -0.52 10.58 7.88
C ILE A 398 -1.13 9.67 8.96
N GLY A 399 -1.45 10.24 10.13
CA GLY A 399 -2.12 9.55 11.22
C GLY A 399 -1.16 8.81 12.16
N ASP A 400 -1.70 7.83 12.89
CA ASP A 400 -0.95 7.14 13.93
C ASP A 400 -0.12 5.96 13.39
N ARG A 401 0.96 5.63 14.10
CA ARG A 401 1.82 4.45 13.85
C ARG A 401 2.41 4.42 12.44
N THR A 402 2.74 5.59 11.90
CA THR A 402 3.42 5.71 10.60
C THR A 402 4.74 4.94 10.54
N ALA A 403 5.48 4.87 11.66
CA ALA A 403 6.70 4.07 11.82
C ALA A 403 6.50 2.57 11.49
N GLU A 404 5.27 2.06 11.62
CA GLU A 404 4.89 0.69 11.29
C GLU A 404 4.37 0.51 9.85
N GLY A 405 4.43 1.56 9.04
CA GLY A 405 4.02 1.55 7.63
C GLY A 405 2.55 1.87 7.40
N TYR A 406 1.84 2.38 8.42
CA TYR A 406 0.51 2.97 8.24
C TYR A 406 0.62 4.37 7.63
N GLY A 407 -0.45 4.85 7.01
CA GLY A 407 -0.59 6.25 6.63
C GLY A 407 0.26 6.72 5.45
N GLN A 408 0.96 5.84 4.75
CA GLN A 408 1.70 6.19 3.54
C GLN A 408 0.74 6.77 2.48
N VAL A 409 1.09 7.92 1.93
CA VAL A 409 0.29 8.69 0.98
C VAL A 409 1.11 8.97 -0.28
N ARG A 410 0.44 9.00 -1.44
CA ARG A 410 0.95 9.62 -2.67
C ARG A 410 0.05 10.81 -3.00
N VAL A 411 0.65 11.97 -3.28
CA VAL A 411 -0.08 13.17 -3.70
C VAL A 411 -0.22 13.19 -5.21
N CYS A 412 -1.41 13.49 -5.73
CA CYS A 412 -1.68 13.55 -7.17
C CYS A 412 -1.18 12.30 -7.91
N HIS A 413 -1.68 11.12 -7.52
CA HIS A 413 -1.29 9.89 -8.18
C HIS A 413 -1.61 9.97 -9.69
N GLU A 414 -0.65 9.56 -10.52
CA GLU A 414 -0.78 9.52 -11.99
C GLU A 414 -1.92 8.62 -12.48
N PHE A 415 -2.45 7.74 -11.63
CA PHE A 415 -3.59 6.90 -12.00
C PHE A 415 -4.83 7.73 -12.36
N HIS A 416 -5.02 8.89 -11.72
CA HIS A 416 -6.15 9.79 -12.00
C HIS A 416 -6.13 10.43 -13.40
N GLN A 417 -5.06 10.23 -14.16
CA GLN A 417 -4.97 10.69 -15.55
C GLN A 417 -5.46 9.62 -16.54
N ILE A 418 -5.72 8.39 -16.09
CA ILE A 418 -6.17 7.28 -16.95
C ILE A 418 -7.67 7.42 -17.16
N MET A 419 -8.06 8.10 -18.23
CA MET A 419 -9.46 8.31 -18.58
C MET A 419 -10.00 7.14 -19.39
N ARG A 420 -11.33 6.98 -19.38
CA ARG A 420 -12.04 5.96 -20.17
C ARG A 420 -11.66 6.02 -21.65
N GLU A 421 -11.60 7.21 -22.23
CA GLU A 421 -11.36 7.42 -23.67
C GLU A 421 -9.92 7.12 -24.10
N GLU A 422 -8.97 7.07 -23.15
CA GLU A 422 -7.60 6.65 -23.44
C GLU A 422 -7.48 5.13 -23.65
N LEU A 423 -8.54 4.39 -23.35
CA LEU A 423 -8.61 2.93 -23.48
C LEU A 423 -9.41 2.46 -24.72
N ALA A 424 -9.99 3.40 -25.48
CA ALA A 424 -10.85 3.11 -26.63
C ALA A 424 -10.09 2.99 -27.97
#